data_AF-A0A1V2UFJ7-F1
#
_entry.id   AF-A0A1V2UFJ7-F1
#
_cell.length_a   1.000
_cell.length_b   1.000
_cell.length_c   1.000
_cell.angle_alpha   90.00
_cell.angle_beta   90.00
_cell.angle_gamma   90.00
#
_symmetry.space_group_name_H-M   'P 1'
#
loop_
_entity.id
_entity.type
_entity.pdbx_description
1 polymer ?
#
loop_
_entity_poly.entity_id
_entity_poly.type
_entity_poly.pdbx_seq_one_letter_code
_entity_poly.pdbx_strand_id
1 'polypeptide(L)'
;MDMGLFSNKADKEKAKREKANRKAENEKILEYFKNHSDYNVGDMYFDDKHGKIFIKKSLTMNRSQAVYNYDELISYTPIFEGGKIKKHHGITRAIVGGVIAGPVGAVVGAGTGGKEFDTIKRLGFILHLTENRSQNYMLIISESKTDSFLTKSTLEDYNNIAAKLDQIIFSNTKESFPSGSDADELRKFKGLLEDGIITQEEFDEKKKELLS
;
A
#
# COMPACT_ATOMS: atom_id res chain seq x y z
N MET A 1 -42.15 -8.66 -36.54
CA MET A 1 -41.05 -9.60 -36.75
C MET A 1 -39.75 -8.89 -36.36
N ASP A 2 -39.11 -9.43 -35.34
CA ASP A 2 -37.67 -9.45 -35.06
C ASP A 2 -36.82 -8.18 -35.26
N MET A 3 -36.79 -7.32 -34.22
CA MET A 3 -35.69 -6.36 -34.00
C MET A 3 -34.74 -6.80 -32.87
N GLY A 4 -34.76 -8.10 -32.48
CA GLY A 4 -34.04 -8.60 -31.29
C GLY A 4 -32.65 -9.19 -31.56
N LEU A 5 -32.34 -9.56 -32.80
CA LEU A 5 -31.10 -10.28 -33.13
C LEU A 5 -29.90 -9.40 -33.54
N PHE A 6 -30.14 -8.18 -34.05
CA PHE A 6 -29.07 -7.31 -34.57
C PHE A 6 -28.34 -6.48 -33.48
N SER A 7 -29.01 -6.12 -32.38
CA SER A 7 -28.36 -5.45 -31.24
C SER A 7 -27.27 -6.32 -30.61
N ASN A 8 -27.55 -7.61 -30.43
CA ASN A 8 -26.67 -8.57 -29.78
C ASN A 8 -25.30 -8.75 -30.48
N LYS A 9 -25.24 -8.69 -31.81
CA LYS A 9 -23.96 -8.82 -32.55
C LYS A 9 -23.11 -7.57 -32.43
N ALA A 10 -23.70 -6.39 -32.58
CA ALA A 10 -23.00 -5.11 -32.43
C ALA A 10 -22.48 -4.93 -30.99
N ASP A 11 -23.29 -5.29 -29.99
CA ASP A 11 -22.91 -5.24 -28.58
C ASP A 11 -21.77 -6.21 -28.25
N LYS A 12 -21.79 -7.43 -28.80
CA LYS A 12 -20.69 -8.40 -28.67
C LYS A 12 -19.40 -7.91 -29.31
N GLU A 13 -19.48 -7.30 -30.49
CA GLU A 13 -18.29 -6.72 -31.13
C GLU A 13 -17.74 -5.55 -30.33
N LYS A 14 -18.60 -4.66 -29.83
CA LYS A 14 -18.20 -3.54 -28.98
C LYS A 14 -17.51 -4.04 -27.71
N ALA A 15 -18.11 -4.99 -26.99
CA ALA A 15 -17.51 -5.59 -25.80
C ALA A 15 -16.16 -6.28 -26.09
N LYS A 16 -16.04 -6.95 -27.25
CA LYS A 16 -14.78 -7.56 -27.69
C LYS A 16 -13.69 -6.51 -27.93
N ARG A 17 -14.04 -5.40 -28.60
CA ARG A 17 -13.11 -4.28 -28.86
C ARG A 17 -12.68 -3.61 -27.56
N GLU A 18 -13.62 -3.31 -26.66
CA GLU A 18 -13.32 -2.73 -25.34
C GLU A 18 -12.39 -3.63 -24.50
N LYS A 19 -12.63 -4.95 -24.51
CA LYS A 19 -11.76 -5.92 -23.84
C LYS A 19 -10.35 -5.95 -24.43
N ALA A 20 -10.24 -5.87 -25.76
CA ALA A 20 -8.94 -5.82 -26.44
C ALA A 20 -8.18 -4.53 -26.12
N ASN A 21 -8.87 -3.37 -26.15
CA ASN A 21 -8.28 -2.08 -25.81
C ASN A 21 -7.78 -2.06 -24.37
N ARG A 22 -8.62 -2.52 -23.42
CA ARG A 22 -8.24 -2.60 -22.00
C ARG A 22 -7.05 -3.54 -21.77
N LYS A 23 -6.97 -4.63 -22.53
CA LYS A 23 -5.82 -5.54 -22.46
C LYS A 23 -4.54 -4.85 -22.93
N ALA A 24 -4.57 -4.19 -24.09
CA ALA A 24 -3.43 -3.47 -24.64
C ALA A 24 -2.98 -2.32 -23.73
N GLU A 25 -3.92 -1.58 -23.13
CA GLU A 25 -3.62 -0.54 -22.15
C GLU A 25 -2.96 -1.10 -20.88
N ASN A 26 -3.49 -2.20 -20.33
CA ASN A 26 -2.89 -2.85 -19.17
C ASN A 26 -1.47 -3.36 -19.45
N GLU A 27 -1.22 -3.88 -20.66
CA GLU A 27 0.11 -4.33 -21.09
C GLU A 27 1.10 -3.17 -21.15
N LYS A 28 0.70 -2.01 -21.71
CA LYS A 28 1.53 -0.80 -21.72
C LYS A 28 1.87 -0.30 -20.32
N ILE A 29 0.89 -0.29 -19.41
CA ILE A 29 1.12 0.10 -18.01
C ILE A 29 2.12 -0.87 -17.37
N LEU A 30 1.91 -2.18 -17.51
CA LEU A 30 2.83 -3.17 -16.95
C LEU A 30 4.24 -3.02 -17.51
N GLU A 31 4.39 -2.75 -18.80
CA GLU A 31 5.69 -2.51 -19.44
C GLU A 31 6.37 -1.25 -18.90
N TYR A 32 5.62 -0.15 -18.72
CA TYR A 32 6.15 1.05 -18.06
C TYR A 32 6.73 0.70 -16.68
N PHE A 33 5.95 0.07 -15.80
CA PHE A 33 6.39 -0.20 -14.42
C PHE A 33 7.52 -1.23 -14.36
N LYS A 34 7.60 -2.19 -15.28
CA LYS A 34 8.75 -3.09 -15.40
C LYS A 34 10.07 -2.36 -15.69
N ASN A 35 10.00 -1.23 -16.40
CA ASN A 35 11.19 -0.49 -16.85
C ASN A 35 11.53 0.70 -15.95
N HIS A 36 10.58 1.20 -15.15
CA HIS A 36 10.74 2.42 -14.36
C HIS A 36 10.72 2.19 -12.84
N SER A 37 10.19 1.05 -12.36
CA SER A 37 10.17 0.76 -10.93
C SER A 37 11.53 0.35 -10.40
N ASP A 38 11.96 1.03 -9.34
CA ASP A 38 13.18 0.75 -8.58
C ASP A 38 12.96 -0.32 -7.50
N TYR A 39 11.73 -0.51 -7.04
CA TYR A 39 11.40 -1.50 -6.03
C TYR A 39 10.11 -2.26 -6.34
N ASN A 40 10.14 -3.58 -6.21
CA ASN A 40 9.00 -4.45 -6.48
C ASN A 40 8.89 -5.50 -5.37
N VAL A 41 7.67 -5.72 -4.87
CA VAL A 41 7.39 -6.74 -3.85
C VAL A 41 6.00 -7.32 -4.07
N GLY A 42 5.92 -8.64 -4.18
CA GLY A 42 4.72 -9.34 -4.64
C GLY A 42 4.22 -8.82 -5.99
N ASP A 43 2.99 -8.31 -6.02
CA ASP A 43 2.36 -7.73 -7.21
C ASP A 43 2.37 -6.19 -7.21
N MET A 44 3.10 -5.56 -6.28
CA MET A 44 3.25 -4.11 -6.17
C MET A 44 4.58 -3.66 -6.75
N TYR A 45 4.52 -2.62 -7.57
CA TYR A 45 5.64 -1.97 -8.23
C TYR A 45 5.69 -0.52 -7.75
N PHE A 46 6.87 -0.06 -7.39
CA PHE A 46 7.14 1.26 -6.82
C PHE A 46 8.12 1.99 -7.73
N ASP A 47 7.69 3.11 -8.29
CA ASP A 47 8.48 4.05 -9.08
C ASP A 47 8.70 5.29 -8.21
N ASP A 48 9.74 5.27 -7.39
CA ASP A 48 10.08 6.34 -6.46
C ASP A 48 10.46 7.61 -7.21
N LYS A 49 11.07 7.46 -8.40
CA LYS A 49 11.50 8.60 -9.21
C LYS A 49 10.33 9.47 -9.65
N HIS A 50 9.19 8.85 -9.99
CA HIS A 50 7.99 9.58 -10.43
C HIS A 50 6.87 9.58 -9.39
N GLY A 51 7.12 9.00 -8.21
CA GLY A 51 6.16 8.90 -7.11
C GLY A 51 4.91 8.13 -7.49
N LYS A 52 5.04 6.89 -8.00
CA LYS A 52 3.89 6.07 -8.43
C LYS A 52 3.91 4.65 -7.87
N ILE A 53 2.75 4.19 -7.43
CA ILE A 53 2.45 2.80 -7.06
C ILE A 53 1.66 2.16 -8.20
N PHE A 54 2.08 0.98 -8.63
CA PHE A 54 1.28 0.12 -9.50
C PHE A 54 0.99 -1.21 -8.83
N ILE A 55 -0.29 -1.58 -8.84
CA ILE A 55 -0.77 -2.87 -8.37
C ILE A 55 -1.18 -3.68 -9.58
N LYS A 56 -0.45 -4.77 -9.82
CA LYS A 56 -0.75 -5.70 -10.90
C LYS A 56 -2.07 -6.42 -10.63
N LYS A 57 -2.86 -6.61 -11.70
CA LYS A 57 -4.06 -7.45 -11.70
C LYS A 57 -3.72 -8.86 -11.21
N SER A 58 -4.54 -9.38 -10.32
CA SER A 58 -4.47 -10.77 -9.88
C SER A 58 -5.83 -11.43 -9.95
N LEU A 59 -5.95 -12.51 -10.72
CA LEU A 59 -7.18 -13.29 -10.78
C LEU A 59 -7.37 -14.12 -9.50
N THR A 60 -6.27 -14.65 -8.94
CA THR A 60 -6.30 -15.48 -7.73
C THR A 60 -6.69 -14.67 -6.50
N MET A 61 -6.35 -13.38 -6.46
CA MET A 61 -6.69 -12.47 -5.36
C MET A 61 -7.95 -11.61 -5.65
N ASN A 62 -8.67 -11.89 -6.74
CA ASN A 62 -9.82 -11.10 -7.20
C ASN A 62 -9.53 -9.59 -7.24
N ARG A 63 -8.37 -9.21 -7.77
CA ARG A 63 -7.85 -7.83 -7.74
C ARG A 63 -7.69 -7.29 -9.15
N SER A 64 -8.32 -6.14 -9.41
CA SER A 64 -8.09 -5.35 -10.63
C SER A 64 -6.71 -4.69 -10.59
N GLN A 65 -6.21 -4.33 -11.76
CA GLN A 65 -5.00 -3.52 -11.85
C GLN A 65 -5.33 -2.07 -11.47
N ALA A 66 -4.40 -1.40 -10.79
CA ALA A 66 -4.55 -0.02 -10.37
C ALA A 66 -3.21 0.72 -10.37
N VAL A 67 -3.24 2.03 -10.60
CA VAL A 67 -2.08 2.94 -10.53
C VAL A 67 -2.49 4.11 -9.65
N TYR A 68 -1.61 4.52 -8.75
CA TYR A 68 -1.78 5.67 -7.86
C TYR A 68 -0.49 6.47 -7.82
N ASN A 69 -0.60 7.79 -7.69
CA ASN A 69 0.53 8.61 -7.28
C ASN A 69 0.77 8.44 -5.77
N TYR A 70 1.98 8.74 -5.33
CA TYR A 70 2.37 8.66 -3.92
C TYR A 70 1.58 9.66 -3.07
N ASP A 71 1.37 10.88 -3.57
CA ASP A 71 0.61 11.94 -2.90
C ASP A 71 -0.88 11.57 -2.66
N GLU A 72 -1.42 10.61 -3.42
CA GLU A 72 -2.75 10.07 -3.20
C GLU A 72 -2.81 9.17 -1.95
N LEU A 73 -1.69 8.59 -1.50
CA LEU A 73 -1.65 7.70 -0.33
C LEU A 73 -1.63 8.50 0.97
N ILE A 74 -2.74 8.43 1.71
CA ILE A 74 -2.91 9.11 3.00
C ILE A 74 -2.43 8.23 4.15
N SER A 75 -2.85 6.97 4.14
CA SER A 75 -2.53 5.99 5.19
C SER A 75 -2.84 4.58 4.70
N TYR A 76 -2.59 3.57 5.52
CA TYR A 76 -3.07 2.21 5.27
C TYR A 76 -3.53 1.52 6.56
N THR A 77 -4.45 0.58 6.43
CA THR A 77 -4.85 -0.33 7.51
C THR A 77 -4.26 -1.73 7.25
N PRO A 78 -3.39 -2.24 8.14
CA PRO A 78 -2.93 -3.62 8.08
C PRO A 78 -4.08 -4.60 8.32
N ILE A 79 -4.17 -5.64 7.51
CA ILE A 79 -5.07 -6.78 7.69
C ILE A 79 -4.22 -7.98 8.09
N PHE A 80 -4.45 -8.48 9.29
CA PHE A 80 -3.98 -9.78 9.72
C PHE A 80 -5.10 -10.51 10.45
N GLU A 81 -5.46 -11.70 9.93
CA GLU A 81 -6.41 -12.57 10.58
C GLU A 81 -5.90 -14.00 10.58
N GLY A 82 -5.71 -14.55 11.78
CA GLY A 82 -5.24 -15.92 11.98
C GLY A 82 -6.10 -16.72 12.95
N GLY A 83 -5.70 -17.98 13.20
CA GLY A 83 -6.34 -18.88 14.15
C GLY A 83 -5.54 -20.16 14.39
N LYS A 84 -6.09 -21.11 15.16
CA LYS A 84 -5.48 -22.43 15.43
C LYS A 84 -6.38 -23.57 14.93
N ILE A 85 -5.80 -24.57 14.27
CA ILE A 85 -6.49 -25.81 13.86
C ILE A 85 -5.96 -26.99 14.66
N LYS A 86 -6.84 -27.75 15.34
CA LYS A 86 -6.49 -29.05 15.96
C LYS A 86 -6.74 -30.22 14.99
N LYS A 87 -5.83 -31.18 14.94
CA LYS A 87 -6.00 -32.43 14.16
C LYS A 87 -6.66 -33.51 15.04
N HIS A 88 -7.96 -33.80 14.87
CA HIS A 88 -8.59 -35.15 14.96
C HIS A 88 -10.14 -35.10 14.82
N HIS A 89 -10.70 -36.02 14.03
CA HIS A 89 -12.10 -36.52 13.97
C HIS A 89 -13.31 -35.58 14.07
N GLY A 90 -13.19 -34.30 13.77
CA GLY A 90 -14.36 -33.44 13.68
C GLY A 90 -13.96 -32.07 13.18
N ILE A 91 -14.79 -31.50 12.31
CA ILE A 91 -14.68 -30.11 11.90
C ILE A 91 -15.05 -29.26 13.12
N THR A 92 -14.10 -29.06 14.03
CA THR A 92 -14.29 -28.18 15.19
C THR A 92 -13.37 -26.98 15.01
N ARG A 93 -13.93 -25.89 14.48
CA ARG A 93 -13.26 -24.61 14.25
C ARG A 93 -13.34 -23.79 15.53
N ALA A 94 -12.21 -23.51 16.19
CA ALA A 94 -12.15 -22.53 17.25
C ALA A 94 -11.56 -21.23 16.68
N ILE A 95 -12.33 -20.14 16.71
CA ILE A 95 -11.82 -18.79 16.45
C ILE A 95 -11.18 -18.31 17.75
N VAL A 96 -9.86 -18.44 17.87
CA VAL A 96 -9.13 -17.77 18.95
C VAL A 96 -8.76 -16.39 18.41
N GLY A 97 -9.54 -15.39 18.81
CA GLY A 97 -9.26 -13.98 18.52
C GLY A 97 -7.93 -13.58 19.16
N GLY A 98 -6.91 -13.40 18.34
CA GLY A 98 -5.64 -12.80 18.72
C GLY A 98 -5.57 -11.40 18.12
N VAL A 99 -5.75 -10.38 18.94
CA VAL A 99 -5.31 -9.03 18.61
C VAL A 99 -3.80 -9.10 18.36
N ILE A 100 -3.36 -8.71 17.17
CA ILE A 100 -1.94 -8.58 16.87
C ILE A 100 -1.57 -7.11 16.97
N ALA A 101 -0.72 -6.83 17.95
CA ALA A 101 -0.14 -5.52 18.18
C ALA A 101 0.94 -5.25 17.12
N GLY A 102 0.55 -4.65 16.00
CA GLY A 102 1.48 -4.06 15.03
C GLY A 102 2.47 -5.04 14.40
N PRO A 103 3.50 -4.52 13.70
CA PRO A 103 4.26 -5.26 12.69
C PRO A 103 5.12 -6.42 13.21
N VAL A 104 5.24 -6.61 14.53
CA VAL A 104 6.13 -7.65 15.13
C VAL A 104 5.48 -8.40 16.31
N GLY A 105 4.20 -8.17 16.61
CA GLY A 105 3.64 -8.50 17.93
C GLY A 105 2.94 -9.85 18.13
N ALA A 106 3.15 -10.89 17.31
CA ALA A 106 2.52 -12.19 17.55
C ALA A 106 3.48 -13.37 17.42
N VAL A 107 3.82 -13.90 18.60
CA VAL A 107 4.44 -15.18 18.85
C VAL A 107 3.73 -16.27 18.04
N VAL A 108 4.39 -16.75 16.97
CA VAL A 108 4.08 -18.05 16.36
C VAL A 108 4.68 -19.09 17.30
N GLY A 109 3.91 -19.44 18.33
CA GLY A 109 4.29 -20.46 19.29
C GLY A 109 4.21 -21.82 18.61
N ALA A 110 5.35 -22.34 18.16
CA ALA A 110 5.47 -23.73 17.75
C ALA A 110 4.95 -24.62 18.89
N GLY A 111 3.72 -25.11 18.76
CA GLY A 111 3.20 -26.16 19.62
C GLY A 111 4.00 -27.41 19.33
N THR A 112 4.96 -27.72 20.21
CA THR A 112 5.91 -28.84 20.16
C THR A 112 5.28 -30.24 20.24
N GLY A 113 3.98 -30.38 19.91
CA GLY A 113 3.21 -31.62 20.08
C GLY A 113 2.46 -32.14 18.84
N GLY A 114 2.59 -31.52 17.66
CA GLY A 114 2.05 -32.03 16.39
C GLY A 114 0.51 -32.10 16.26
N LYS A 115 -0.24 -31.60 17.26
CA LYS A 115 -1.71 -31.72 17.35
C LYS A 115 -2.46 -30.41 17.09
N GLU A 116 -1.77 -29.26 17.04
CA GLU A 116 -2.33 -27.94 16.76
C GLU A 116 -1.41 -27.15 15.81
N PHE A 117 -1.97 -26.45 14.82
CA PHE A 117 -1.21 -25.62 13.87
C PHE A 117 -1.76 -24.19 13.86
N ASP A 118 -0.86 -23.20 13.88
CA ASP A 118 -1.21 -21.80 13.64
C ASP A 118 -1.50 -21.56 12.15
N THR A 119 -2.52 -20.76 11.87
CA THR A 119 -3.00 -20.48 10.51
C THR A 119 -3.19 -19.00 10.28
N ILE A 120 -3.06 -18.58 9.03
CA ILE A 120 -3.41 -17.25 8.53
C ILE A 120 -4.55 -17.41 7.53
N LYS A 121 -5.65 -16.71 7.77
CA LYS A 121 -6.84 -16.68 6.91
C LYS A 121 -6.83 -15.50 5.96
N ARG A 122 -6.45 -14.33 6.47
CA ARG A 122 -6.34 -13.10 5.68
C ARG A 122 -5.08 -12.34 6.05
N LEU A 123 -4.36 -11.89 5.04
CA LEU A 123 -3.17 -11.05 5.17
C LEU A 123 -3.14 -10.04 4.04
N GLY A 124 -2.96 -8.75 4.35
CA GLY A 124 -2.96 -7.70 3.33
C GLY A 124 -3.13 -6.30 3.91
N PHE A 125 -3.54 -5.36 3.08
CA PHE A 125 -3.70 -3.96 3.44
C PHE A 125 -4.97 -3.37 2.84
N ILE A 126 -5.55 -2.40 3.53
CA ILE A 126 -6.47 -1.42 2.94
C ILE A 126 -5.66 -0.13 2.76
N LEU A 127 -5.40 0.27 1.52
CA LEU A 127 -4.78 1.55 1.22
C LEU A 127 -5.86 2.64 1.26
N HIS A 128 -5.65 3.68 2.06
CA HIS A 128 -6.54 4.84 2.14
C HIS A 128 -5.99 5.94 1.27
N LEU A 129 -6.79 6.32 0.27
CA LEU A 129 -6.40 7.26 -0.75
C LEU A 129 -7.20 8.56 -0.62
N THR A 130 -6.72 9.61 -1.27
CA THR A 130 -7.45 10.87 -1.45
C THR A 130 -8.84 10.64 -2.07
N GLU A 131 -9.75 11.59 -1.84
CA GLU A 131 -11.12 11.56 -2.34
C GLU A 131 -11.96 10.39 -1.79
N ASN A 132 -11.68 9.96 -0.54
CA ASN A 132 -12.37 8.86 0.13
C ASN A 132 -12.32 7.52 -0.64
N ARG A 133 -11.29 7.33 -1.48
CA ARG A 133 -11.07 6.07 -2.17
C ARG A 133 -10.30 5.11 -1.27
N SER A 134 -10.52 3.82 -1.46
CA SER A 134 -9.74 2.78 -0.78
C SER A 134 -9.42 1.65 -1.74
N GLN A 135 -8.24 1.04 -1.58
CA GLN A 135 -7.82 -0.11 -2.37
C GLN A 135 -7.44 -1.28 -1.45
N ASN A 136 -8.17 -2.39 -1.58
CA ASN A 136 -7.81 -3.63 -0.89
C ASN A 136 -6.67 -4.33 -1.64
N TYR A 137 -5.58 -4.60 -0.94
CA TYR A 137 -4.46 -5.39 -1.43
C TYR A 137 -4.27 -6.61 -0.54
N MET A 138 -4.80 -7.76 -1.00
CA MET A 138 -4.66 -9.02 -0.29
C MET A 138 -3.48 -9.83 -0.81
N LEU A 139 -2.71 -10.38 0.12
CA LEU A 139 -1.63 -11.35 -0.09
C LEU A 139 -2.12 -12.77 0.20
N ILE A 140 -3.01 -12.93 1.18
CA ILE A 140 -3.67 -14.20 1.53
C ILE A 140 -5.17 -13.95 1.66
N ILE A 141 -5.99 -14.73 0.94
CA ILE A 141 -7.46 -14.73 1.03
C ILE A 141 -8.05 -16.08 1.45
N SER A 142 -7.20 -17.11 1.61
CA SER A 142 -7.60 -18.47 1.95
C SER A 142 -6.72 -19.00 3.08
N GLU A 143 -7.33 -19.75 4.00
CA GLU A 143 -6.65 -20.31 5.18
C GLU A 143 -5.43 -21.16 4.80
N SER A 144 -4.26 -20.73 5.26
CA SER A 144 -2.98 -21.44 5.08
C SER A 144 -2.29 -21.66 6.42
N LYS A 145 -1.49 -22.73 6.51
CA LYS A 145 -0.63 -22.92 7.68
C LYS A 145 0.50 -21.90 7.69
N THR A 146 0.83 -21.40 8.86
CA THR A 146 1.94 -20.45 9.09
C THR A 146 3.32 -21.04 8.81
N ASP A 147 3.50 -22.35 8.97
CA ASP A 147 4.79 -23.04 8.82
C ASP A 147 5.20 -23.35 7.37
N SER A 148 4.30 -23.11 6.42
CA SER A 148 4.60 -23.25 4.99
C SER A 148 5.64 -22.21 4.54
N PHE A 149 6.61 -22.65 3.73
CA PHE A 149 7.59 -21.76 3.09
C PHE A 149 6.92 -20.59 2.35
N LEU A 150 5.80 -20.86 1.67
CA LEU A 150 5.02 -19.84 0.98
C LEU A 150 4.49 -18.78 1.95
N THR A 151 3.96 -19.20 3.11
CA THR A 151 3.42 -18.27 4.10
C THR A 151 4.50 -17.40 4.73
N LYS A 152 5.71 -17.94 4.95
CA LYS A 152 6.86 -17.16 5.43
C LYS A 152 7.29 -16.10 4.43
N SER A 153 7.45 -16.47 3.16
CA SER A 153 7.77 -15.51 2.10
C SER A 153 6.69 -14.43 1.95
N THR A 154 5.41 -14.79 2.08
CA THR A 154 4.32 -13.82 2.05
C THR A 154 4.30 -12.88 3.27
N LEU A 155 4.74 -13.34 4.45
CA LEU A 155 4.93 -12.48 5.62
C LEU A 155 6.11 -11.50 5.44
N GLU A 156 7.19 -11.94 4.79
CA GLU A 156 8.30 -11.06 4.40
C GLU A 156 7.82 -10.00 3.41
N ASP A 157 7.08 -10.39 2.36
CA ASP A 157 6.46 -9.46 1.41
C ASP A 157 5.53 -8.46 2.11
N TYR A 158 4.71 -8.93 3.05
CA TYR A 158 3.85 -8.07 3.85
C TYR A 158 4.66 -7.02 4.61
N ASN A 159 5.71 -7.41 5.33
CA ASN A 159 6.53 -6.48 6.10
C ASN A 159 7.25 -5.47 5.18
N ASN A 160 7.79 -5.96 4.07
CA ASN A 160 8.45 -5.17 3.05
C ASN A 160 7.52 -4.12 2.41
N ILE A 161 6.25 -4.48 2.18
CA ILE A 161 5.22 -3.55 1.70
C ILE A 161 4.88 -2.52 2.78
N ALA A 162 4.64 -2.95 4.01
CA ALA A 162 4.32 -2.04 5.12
C ALA A 162 5.42 -0.97 5.30
N ALA A 163 6.68 -1.39 5.37
CA ALA A 163 7.81 -0.48 5.48
C ALA A 163 7.90 0.51 4.31
N LYS A 164 7.61 0.05 3.09
CA LYS A 164 7.59 0.91 1.90
C LYS A 164 6.46 1.93 1.95
N LEU A 165 5.25 1.52 2.36
CA LEU A 165 4.11 2.42 2.54
C LEU A 165 4.40 3.47 3.62
N ASP A 166 4.99 3.08 4.74
CA ASP A 166 5.42 4.01 5.80
C ASP A 166 6.43 5.04 5.27
N GLN A 167 7.40 4.62 4.46
CA GLN A 167 8.37 5.53 3.82
C GLN A 167 7.68 6.55 2.91
N ILE A 168 6.71 6.11 2.10
CA ILE A 168 5.95 6.99 1.19
C ILE A 168 5.17 8.01 2.00
N ILE A 169 4.40 7.56 3.00
CA ILE A 169 3.58 8.43 3.86
C ILE A 169 4.46 9.44 4.59
N PHE A 170 5.60 9.02 5.14
CA PHE A 170 6.55 9.91 5.79
C PHE A 170 7.17 10.94 4.84
N SER A 171 7.39 10.58 3.58
CA SER A 171 7.92 11.51 2.57
C SER A 171 6.87 12.54 2.15
N ASN A 172 5.62 12.11 1.97
CA ASN A 172 4.49 13.00 1.68
C ASN A 172 4.26 14.03 2.81
N THR A 173 4.45 13.64 4.07
CA THR A 173 4.33 14.58 5.19
C THR A 173 5.50 15.56 5.26
N LYS A 174 6.69 15.19 4.76
CA LYS A 174 7.82 16.12 4.65
C LYS A 174 7.63 17.18 3.58
N GLU A 175 7.01 16.83 2.45
CA GLU A 175 6.67 17.79 1.39
C GLU A 175 5.44 18.65 1.74
N SER A 176 4.62 18.23 2.72
CA SER A 176 3.48 19.00 3.23
C SER A 176 3.78 19.88 4.45
N PHE A 177 4.99 19.79 5.02
CA PHE A 177 5.53 20.99 5.64
C PHE A 177 5.78 21.95 4.49
N PRO A 178 5.07 23.08 4.38
CA PRO A 178 5.66 24.17 3.63
C PRO A 178 7.07 24.31 4.20
N SER A 179 8.09 24.41 3.34
CA SER A 179 9.26 25.24 3.67
C SER A 179 8.69 26.38 4.50
N GLY A 180 8.97 26.37 5.82
CA GLY A 180 8.11 27.02 6.81
C GLY A 180 7.76 28.39 6.27
N SER A 181 6.48 28.78 6.31
CA SER A 181 6.05 30.03 5.66
C SER A 181 7.08 31.11 5.96
N ASP A 182 7.35 32.05 5.04
CA ASP A 182 8.40 33.05 5.27
C ASP A 182 8.30 33.71 6.66
N ALA A 183 7.08 33.78 7.22
CA ALA A 183 6.79 34.17 8.60
C ALA A 183 7.34 33.23 9.70
N ASP A 184 7.28 31.90 9.54
CA ASP A 184 7.85 30.92 10.47
C ASP A 184 9.38 30.89 10.41
N GLU A 185 9.97 31.08 9.22
CA GLU A 185 11.42 31.26 9.09
C GLU A 185 11.88 32.58 9.75
N LEU A 186 11.16 33.67 9.51
CA LEU A 186 11.38 34.95 10.20
C LEU A 186 11.32 34.82 11.73
N ARG A 187 10.39 34.02 12.28
CA ARG A 187 10.32 33.78 13.73
C ARG A 187 11.53 33.02 14.26
N LYS A 188 12.05 32.04 13.52
CA LYS A 188 13.27 31.31 13.91
C LYS A 188 14.49 32.22 13.89
N PHE A 189 14.67 33.01 12.83
CA PHE A 189 15.75 33.99 12.74
C PHE A 189 15.65 35.05 13.85
N LYS A 190 14.44 35.47 14.22
CA LYS A 190 14.24 36.39 15.34
C LYS A 190 14.65 35.76 16.68
N GLY A 191 14.37 34.48 16.89
CA GLY A 191 14.85 33.74 18.06
C GLY A 191 16.38 33.73 18.15
N LEU A 192 17.08 33.48 17.02
CA LEU A 192 18.55 33.52 16.98
C LEU A 192 19.12 34.91 17.30
N LEU A 193 18.43 35.98 16.90
CA LEU A 193 18.80 37.36 17.24
C LEU A 193 18.62 37.64 18.74
N GLU A 194 17.48 37.20 19.31
CA GLU A 194 17.19 37.34 20.74
C GLU A 194 18.18 36.54 21.61
N ASP A 195 18.60 35.37 21.13
CA ASP A 195 19.62 34.53 21.76
C ASP A 195 21.06 35.07 21.56
N GLY A 196 21.23 36.15 20.79
CA GLY A 196 22.53 36.76 20.48
C GLY A 196 23.44 35.90 19.61
N ILE A 197 22.88 34.93 18.88
CA ILE A 197 23.59 34.03 17.98
C ILE A 197 23.89 34.71 16.65
N ILE A 198 22.99 35.60 16.20
CA ILE A 198 23.16 36.43 15.00
C ILE A 198 23.02 37.91 15.34
N THR A 199 23.53 38.76 14.46
CA THR A 199 23.44 40.22 14.54
C THR A 199 22.16 40.77 13.92
N GLN A 200 21.83 42.02 14.26
CA GLN A 200 20.67 42.71 13.69
C GLN A 200 20.79 42.86 12.17
N GLU A 201 21.99 43.14 11.65
CA GLU A 201 22.24 43.20 10.21
C GLU A 201 21.97 41.86 9.50
N GLU A 202 22.44 40.74 10.06
CA GLU A 202 22.21 39.39 9.49
C GLU A 202 20.72 39.00 9.49
N PHE A 203 19.98 39.42 10.52
CA PHE A 203 18.53 39.23 10.57
C PHE A 203 17.81 40.04 9.48
N ASP A 204 18.18 41.31 9.29
CA ASP A 204 17.52 42.20 8.34
C ASP A 204 17.80 41.83 6.87
N GLU A 205 18.99 41.31 6.55
CA GLU A 205 19.29 40.74 5.23
C GLU A 205 18.38 39.55 4.92
N LYS A 206 18.27 38.59 5.85
CA LYS A 206 17.40 37.42 5.67
C LYS A 206 15.92 37.79 5.61
N LYS A 207 15.49 38.78 6.39
CA LYS A 207 14.12 39.30 6.32
C LYS A 207 13.80 39.92 4.98
N LYS A 208 14.75 40.58 4.33
CA LYS A 208 14.57 41.16 3.01
C LYS A 208 14.48 40.09 1.93
N GLU A 209 15.31 39.04 2.02
CA GLU A 209 15.31 37.88 1.10
C GLU A 209 14.01 37.07 1.17
N LEU A 210 13.46 36.90 2.38
CA LEU A 210 12.22 36.15 2.62
C LEU A 210 10.94 36.93 2.31
N LEU A 211 10.99 38.26 2.17
CA LEU A 211 9.82 39.10 1.90
C LEU A 211 9.82 39.74 0.50
N SER A 212 10.80 39.39 -0.34
CA SER A 212 10.96 39.86 -1.72
C SER A 212 10.43 38.85 -2.73
#